data_AF-A0A7X6QEQ3-F1
#
_entry.id   AF-A0A7X6QEQ3-F1
#
_cell.length_a   1.000
_cell.length_b   1.000
_cell.length_c   1.000
_cell.angle_alpha   90.00
_cell.angle_beta   90.00
_cell.angle_gamma   90.00
#
_symmetry.space_group_name_H-M   'P 1'
#
loop_
_entity.id
_entity.type
_entity.pdbx_description
1 polymer ?
#
loop_
_entity_poly.entity_id
_entity_poly.type
_entity_poly.pdbx_seq_one_letter_code
_entity_poly.pdbx_strand_id
1 'polypeptide(L)'
;ELGICNMDYEAVCLSVGQGKADIAMAGLTINENRKEFVAFSNPYYNASQKIIVREGDKTFDDCETADQVEAILSSLTKSFKIGVQAGTTGQFFVEGDEDWEFDGFDVTCVGYNSGSLAVQDLLNGNIHYVVIDEAPAAFIVTSMNETN
;
A
#
# COMPACT_ATOMS: atom_id res chain seq x y z
N GLU A 1 20.43 -18.13 16.80
CA GLU A 1 20.22 -16.77 17.33
C GLU A 1 19.21 -16.07 16.44
N LEU A 2 18.33 -15.23 16.98
CA LEU A 2 17.39 -14.46 16.16
C LEU A 2 18.15 -13.26 15.56
N GLY A 3 18.23 -13.21 14.23
CA GLY A 3 18.76 -12.06 13.49
C GLY A 3 17.64 -11.34 12.74
N ILE A 4 17.63 -10.01 12.81
CA ILE A 4 16.70 -9.18 12.04
C ILE A 4 17.46 -8.57 10.87
N CYS A 5 17.03 -8.88 9.65
CA CYS A 5 17.62 -8.38 8.41
C CYS A 5 16.59 -7.49 7.70
N ASN A 6 16.86 -6.19 7.61
CA ASN A 6 16.05 -5.29 6.80
C ASN A 6 16.42 -5.43 5.33
N MET A 7 15.42 -5.41 4.44
CA MET A 7 15.57 -5.51 2.99
C MET A 7 14.39 -4.87 2.28
N ASP A 8 14.52 -4.68 0.96
CA ASP A 8 13.42 -4.20 0.14
C ASP A 8 12.24 -5.19 0.17
N TYR A 9 11.02 -4.66 0.19
CA TYR A 9 9.80 -5.44 0.34
C TYR A 9 9.67 -6.56 -0.71
N GLU A 10 10.00 -6.26 -1.96
CA GLU A 10 9.96 -7.23 -3.07
C GLU A 10 10.93 -8.41 -2.88
N ALA A 11 12.02 -8.21 -2.13
CA ALA A 11 13.02 -9.24 -1.88
C ALA A 11 12.63 -10.21 -0.74
N VAL A 12 11.60 -9.89 0.04
CA VAL A 12 11.24 -10.62 1.27
C VAL A 12 10.83 -12.07 0.95
N CYS A 13 9.83 -12.27 0.08
CA CYS A 13 9.35 -13.61 -0.26
C CYS A 13 10.45 -14.44 -0.93
N LEU A 14 11.23 -13.83 -1.84
CA LEU A 14 12.34 -14.50 -2.52
C LEU A 14 13.42 -14.95 -1.54
N SER A 15 13.74 -14.13 -0.54
CA SER A 15 14.78 -14.44 0.45
C SER A 15 14.41 -15.66 1.29
N VAL A 16 13.13 -15.80 1.67
CA VAL A 16 12.64 -17.00 2.35
C VAL A 16 12.64 -18.20 1.40
N GLY A 17 12.12 -18.06 0.19
CA GLY A 17 12.07 -19.15 -0.80
C GLY A 17 13.47 -19.69 -1.20
N GLN A 18 14.51 -18.85 -1.13
CA GLN A 18 15.90 -19.24 -1.39
C GLN A 18 16.67 -19.72 -0.14
N GLY A 19 16.03 -19.77 1.03
CA GLY A 19 16.67 -20.16 2.30
C GLY A 19 17.70 -19.16 2.82
N LYS A 20 17.63 -17.88 2.39
CA LYS A 20 18.48 -16.78 2.92
C LYS A 20 17.93 -16.21 4.23
N ALA A 21 16.64 -16.42 4.50
CA ALA A 21 15.98 -16.08 5.75
C ALA A 21 14.99 -17.21 6.12
N ASP A 22 14.78 -17.42 7.41
CA ASP A 22 13.88 -18.48 7.89
C ASP A 22 12.40 -18.04 7.93
N ILE A 23 12.14 -16.76 8.24
CA ILE A 23 10.78 -16.22 8.44
C ILE A 23 10.70 -14.82 7.82
N ALA A 24 9.62 -14.56 7.08
CA ALA A 24 9.24 -13.22 6.64
C ALA A 24 8.18 -12.62 7.59
N MET A 25 8.46 -11.45 8.17
CA MET A 25 7.51 -10.66 8.98
C MET A 25 7.51 -9.21 8.51
N ALA A 26 6.87 -8.94 7.37
CA ALA A 26 6.95 -7.66 6.67
C ALA A 26 5.59 -7.13 6.18
N GLY A 27 4.49 -7.45 6.88
CA GLY A 27 3.15 -7.05 6.44
C GLY A 27 2.68 -7.75 5.16
N LEU A 28 3.15 -8.99 4.93
CA LEU A 28 2.78 -9.75 3.74
C LEU A 28 1.33 -10.24 3.82
N THR A 29 0.46 -9.71 2.97
CA THR A 29 -0.85 -10.29 2.71
C THR A 29 -0.73 -11.71 2.15
N ILE A 30 -1.52 -12.65 2.67
CA ILE A 30 -1.61 -14.01 2.17
C ILE A 30 -2.24 -13.96 0.77
N ASN A 31 -1.57 -14.47 -0.27
CA ASN A 31 -2.14 -14.66 -1.60
C ASN A 31 -1.56 -15.92 -2.27
N GLU A 32 -2.21 -16.41 -3.33
CA GLU A 32 -1.81 -17.66 -4.00
C GLU A 32 -0.44 -17.54 -4.68
N ASN A 33 -0.15 -16.42 -5.34
CA ASN A 33 1.14 -16.19 -5.99
C ASN A 33 2.32 -16.26 -5.00
N ARG A 34 2.17 -15.74 -3.77
CA ARG A 34 3.21 -15.85 -2.72
C ARG A 34 3.28 -17.27 -2.14
N LYS A 35 2.16 -18.00 -2.08
CA LYS A 35 2.13 -19.40 -1.60
C LYS A 35 2.94 -20.35 -2.49
N GLU A 36 3.16 -20.00 -3.75
CA GLU A 36 4.06 -20.76 -4.64
C GLU A 36 5.52 -20.75 -4.15
N PHE A 37 5.94 -19.69 -3.44
CA PHE A 37 7.32 -19.49 -3.00
C PHE A 37 7.52 -19.74 -1.50
N VAL A 38 6.50 -19.49 -0.67
CA VAL A 38 6.60 -19.56 0.79
C VAL A 38 5.34 -20.14 1.44
N ALA A 39 5.51 -20.82 2.58
CA ALA A 39 4.38 -21.17 3.44
C ALA A 39 3.98 -19.97 4.31
N PHE A 40 2.67 -19.80 4.53
CA PHE A 40 2.14 -18.82 5.47
C PHE A 40 1.74 -19.47 6.79
N SER A 41 1.87 -18.71 7.88
CA SER A 41 1.28 -19.06 9.17
C SER A 41 -0.21 -18.74 9.19
N ASN A 42 -0.88 -19.01 10.32
CA ASN A 42 -2.21 -18.44 10.57
C ASN A 42 -2.12 -16.90 10.54
N PRO A 43 -3.12 -16.20 9.99
CA PRO A 43 -3.10 -14.74 9.93
C PRO A 43 -2.99 -14.15 11.35
N TYR A 44 -2.13 -13.16 11.51
CA TYR A 44 -1.93 -12.45 12.77
C TYR A 44 -2.54 -11.04 12.78
N TYR A 45 -2.96 -10.54 11.61
CA TYR A 45 -3.54 -9.21 11.44
C TYR A 45 -4.47 -9.18 10.22
N ASN A 46 -5.57 -8.44 10.31
CA ASN A 46 -6.45 -8.14 9.18
C ASN A 46 -6.33 -6.64 8.86
N ALA A 47 -5.77 -6.32 7.70
CA ALA A 47 -5.57 -4.94 7.27
C ALA A 47 -6.70 -4.47 6.34
N SER A 48 -7.00 -3.17 6.40
CA SER A 48 -7.78 -2.45 5.40
C SER A 48 -6.86 -1.50 4.63
N GLN A 49 -7.21 -1.14 3.38
CA GLN A 49 -6.53 -0.06 2.66
C GLN A 49 -7.03 1.30 3.17
N LYS A 50 -6.14 2.29 3.22
CA LYS A 50 -6.47 3.69 3.51
C LYS A 50 -5.95 4.58 2.40
N ILE A 51 -6.69 5.67 2.17
CA ILE A 51 -6.26 6.78 1.32
C ILE A 51 -5.71 7.88 2.23
N ILE A 52 -4.52 8.38 1.90
CA ILE A 52 -3.91 9.54 2.52
C ILE A 52 -4.03 10.71 1.56
N VAL A 53 -4.54 11.82 2.08
CA VAL A 53 -4.70 13.08 1.36
C VAL A 53 -3.99 14.21 2.13
N ARG A 54 -3.81 15.36 1.50
CA ARG A 54 -3.32 16.57 2.18
C ARG A 54 -4.45 17.18 3.02
N GLU A 55 -4.13 17.81 4.15
CA GLU A 55 -5.12 18.36 5.10
C GLU A 55 -6.18 19.29 4.47
N GLY A 56 -5.78 20.08 3.46
CA GLY A 56 -6.67 20.99 2.75
C GLY A 56 -7.57 20.33 1.70
N ASP A 57 -7.38 19.04 1.43
CA ASP A 57 -8.20 18.28 0.48
C ASP A 57 -9.46 17.77 1.18
N LYS A 58 -10.62 18.16 0.65
CA LYS A 58 -11.95 17.86 1.19
C LYS A 58 -12.72 16.85 0.33
N THR A 59 -12.08 16.30 -0.68
CA THR A 59 -12.70 15.43 -1.68
C THR A 59 -13.44 14.24 -1.06
N PHE A 60 -12.93 13.71 0.07
CA PHE A 60 -13.46 12.52 0.72
C PHE A 60 -14.18 12.80 2.05
N ASP A 61 -14.38 14.06 2.46
CA ASP A 61 -14.95 14.41 3.78
C ASP A 61 -16.39 13.89 3.96
N ASP A 62 -17.15 13.80 2.87
CA ASP A 62 -18.54 13.32 2.86
C ASP A 62 -18.66 11.81 2.57
N CYS A 63 -17.54 11.08 2.48
CA CYS A 63 -17.56 9.63 2.28
C CYS A 63 -17.78 8.90 3.62
N GLU A 64 -18.85 8.11 3.69
CA GLU A 64 -19.19 7.24 4.81
C GLU A 64 -18.90 5.76 4.51
N THR A 65 -18.75 5.39 3.23
CA THR A 65 -18.53 4.01 2.79
C THR A 65 -17.32 3.88 1.84
N ALA A 66 -16.78 2.66 1.74
CA ALA A 66 -15.73 2.33 0.77
C ALA A 66 -16.20 2.57 -0.67
N ASP A 67 -17.42 2.16 -1.01
CA ASP A 67 -18.01 2.35 -2.35
C ASP A 67 -18.05 3.83 -2.78
N GLN A 68 -18.26 4.77 -1.84
CA GLN A 68 -18.24 6.19 -2.16
C GLN A 68 -16.82 6.69 -2.48
N VAL A 69 -15.83 6.18 -1.74
CA VAL A 69 -14.42 6.46 -2.00
C VAL A 69 -14.02 5.90 -3.38
N GLU A 70 -14.40 4.66 -3.66
CA GLU A 70 -14.15 4.00 -4.94
C GLU A 70 -14.85 4.72 -6.10
N ALA A 71 -16.09 5.19 -5.91
CA ALA A 71 -16.80 5.97 -6.92
C ALA A 71 -16.05 7.28 -7.27
N ILE A 72 -15.44 7.93 -6.27
CA ILE A 72 -14.58 9.09 -6.51
C ILE A 72 -13.35 8.67 -7.30
N LEU A 73 -12.63 7.63 -6.87
CA LEU A 73 -11.42 7.15 -7.57
C LEU A 73 -11.72 6.74 -9.02
N SER A 74 -12.84 6.07 -9.27
CA SER A 74 -13.31 5.68 -10.60
C SER A 74 -13.73 6.86 -11.49
N SER A 75 -14.00 8.03 -10.90
CA SER A 75 -14.27 9.27 -11.64
C SER A 75 -13.00 10.03 -12.05
N LEU A 76 -11.84 9.64 -11.52
CA LEU A 76 -10.56 10.24 -11.84
C LEU A 76 -10.07 9.78 -13.22
N THR A 77 -9.03 10.44 -13.72
CA THR A 77 -8.39 10.13 -15.01
C THR A 77 -6.88 10.10 -14.83
N LYS A 78 -6.13 9.68 -15.87
CA LYS A 78 -4.67 9.52 -15.82
C LYS A 78 -3.88 10.78 -15.44
N SER A 79 -4.50 11.96 -15.45
CA SER A 79 -3.89 13.18 -14.93
C SER A 79 -3.67 13.13 -13.41
N PHE A 80 -4.49 12.36 -12.69
CA PHE A 80 -4.32 12.08 -11.28
C PHE A 80 -3.25 11.00 -11.09
N LYS A 81 -2.43 11.22 -10.06
CA LYS A 81 -1.33 10.34 -9.68
C LYS A 81 -1.55 9.84 -8.28
N ILE A 82 -1.53 8.52 -8.10
CA ILE A 82 -1.71 7.87 -6.81
C ILE A 82 -0.43 7.11 -6.47
N GLY A 83 0.16 7.44 -5.33
CA GLY A 83 1.34 6.77 -4.82
C GLY A 83 0.98 5.51 -4.03
N VAL A 84 1.78 4.47 -4.19
CA VAL A 84 1.62 3.19 -3.49
C VAL A 84 2.98 2.65 -3.07
N GLN A 85 3.03 1.75 -2.08
CA GLN A 85 4.23 0.94 -1.89
C GLN A 85 4.23 -0.20 -2.92
N ALA A 86 5.33 -0.37 -3.65
CA ALA A 86 5.44 -1.36 -4.71
C ALA A 86 5.29 -2.80 -4.17
N GLY A 87 4.58 -3.64 -4.92
CA GLY A 87 4.31 -5.05 -4.61
C GLY A 87 3.26 -5.30 -3.52
N THR A 88 2.53 -4.27 -3.08
CA THR A 88 1.53 -4.37 -2.00
C THR A 88 0.10 -4.42 -2.52
N THR A 89 -0.84 -4.81 -1.65
CA THR A 89 -2.28 -4.79 -1.98
C THR A 89 -2.79 -3.39 -2.31
N GLY A 90 -2.17 -2.33 -1.80
CA GLY A 90 -2.49 -0.95 -2.20
C GLY A 90 -2.18 -0.69 -3.68
N GLN A 91 -1.08 -1.25 -4.21
CA GLN A 91 -0.78 -1.18 -5.65
C GLN A 91 -1.83 -1.95 -6.46
N PHE A 92 -2.13 -3.18 -6.06
CA PHE A 92 -3.09 -4.04 -6.75
C PHE A 92 -4.50 -3.42 -6.77
N PHE A 93 -4.90 -2.76 -5.68
CA PHE A 93 -6.16 -2.03 -5.62
C PHE A 93 -6.20 -0.87 -6.63
N VAL A 94 -5.09 -0.15 -6.82
CA VAL A 94 -5.04 1.00 -7.74
C VAL A 94 -4.92 0.58 -9.20
N GLU A 95 -4.06 -0.39 -9.51
CA GLU A 95 -3.78 -0.85 -10.88
C GLU A 95 -4.81 -1.87 -11.39
N GLY A 96 -5.53 -2.52 -10.48
CA GLY A 96 -6.38 -3.67 -10.77
C GLY A 96 -5.60 -4.98 -10.65
N ASP A 97 -6.29 -6.02 -10.21
CA ASP A 97 -5.76 -7.37 -10.06
C ASP A 97 -6.93 -8.37 -10.03
N GLU A 98 -6.92 -9.31 -10.98
CA GLU A 98 -7.99 -10.30 -11.14
C GLU A 98 -8.07 -11.27 -9.95
N ASP A 99 -6.94 -11.62 -9.32
CA ASP A 99 -6.91 -12.54 -8.19
C ASP A 99 -7.57 -11.92 -6.94
N TRP A 100 -7.53 -10.59 -6.86
CA TRP A 100 -8.15 -9.80 -5.79
C TRP A 100 -9.54 -9.25 -6.15
N GLU A 101 -10.03 -9.51 -7.36
CA GLU A 101 -11.27 -8.93 -7.89
C GLU A 101 -11.25 -7.38 -7.86
N PHE A 102 -10.07 -6.79 -8.10
CA PHE A 102 -9.92 -5.34 -8.21
C PHE A 102 -9.94 -4.92 -9.68
N ASP A 103 -10.92 -4.10 -10.06
CA ASP A 103 -11.01 -3.56 -11.42
C ASP A 103 -9.91 -2.53 -11.72
N GLY A 104 -9.35 -1.92 -10.67
CA GLY A 104 -8.42 -0.80 -10.77
C GLY A 104 -9.09 0.51 -11.18
N PHE A 105 -8.30 1.58 -11.33
CA PHE A 105 -8.79 2.90 -11.68
C PHE A 105 -8.00 3.48 -12.87
N ASP A 106 -8.63 4.37 -13.66
CA ASP A 106 -7.97 5.05 -14.77
C ASP A 106 -7.07 6.20 -14.28
N VAL A 107 -6.09 5.90 -13.42
CA VAL A 107 -5.16 6.88 -12.83
C VAL A 107 -3.70 6.51 -13.15
N THR A 108 -2.77 7.43 -12.93
CA THR A 108 -1.35 7.09 -12.96
C THR A 108 -0.92 6.53 -11.60
N CYS A 109 -0.70 5.22 -11.51
CA CYS A 109 -0.12 4.59 -10.34
C CYS A 109 1.40 4.87 -10.27
N VAL A 110 1.91 5.25 -9.11
CA VAL A 110 3.34 5.52 -8.88
C VAL A 110 3.83 4.66 -7.73
N GLY A 111 4.69 3.70 -8.03
CA GLY A 111 5.28 2.80 -7.03
C GLY A 111 6.48 3.42 -6.31
N TYR A 112 6.53 3.23 -4.99
CA TYR A 112 7.64 3.63 -4.12
C TYR A 112 8.16 2.45 -3.30
N ASN A 113 9.43 2.53 -2.88
CA ASN A 113 10.04 1.49 -2.03
C ASN A 113 9.45 1.46 -0.61
N SER A 114 8.79 2.54 -0.16
CA SER A 114 8.10 2.58 1.13
C SER A 114 6.94 3.57 1.11
N GLY A 115 5.94 3.35 1.96
CA GLY A 115 4.84 4.30 2.16
C GLY A 115 5.31 5.70 2.59
N SER A 116 6.38 5.80 3.38
CA SER A 116 6.92 7.10 3.81
C SER A 116 7.43 7.94 2.63
N LEU A 117 8.07 7.31 1.64
CA LEU A 117 8.52 7.99 0.42
C LEU A 117 7.33 8.47 -0.42
N ALA A 118 6.26 7.67 -0.50
CA ALA A 118 5.03 8.08 -1.19
C ALA A 118 4.40 9.30 -0.50
N VAL A 119 4.30 9.32 0.83
CA VAL A 119 3.74 10.46 1.58
C VAL A 119 4.64 11.71 1.47
N GLN A 120 5.96 11.56 1.43
CA GLN A 120 6.86 12.68 1.15
C GLN A 120 6.59 13.29 -0.24
N ASP A 121 6.36 12.46 -1.25
CA ASP A 121 6.07 12.94 -2.59
C ASP A 121 4.68 13.59 -2.72
N LEU A 122 3.71 13.11 -1.94
CA LEU A 122 2.41 13.75 -1.75
C LEU A 122 2.56 15.15 -1.15
N LEU A 123 3.36 15.30 -0.10
CA LEU A 123 3.62 16.60 0.53
C LEU A 123 4.32 17.57 -0.42
N ASN A 124 5.22 17.06 -1.28
CA ASN A 124 5.86 17.85 -2.34
C ASN A 124 4.91 18.26 -3.47
N GLY A 125 3.69 17.72 -3.51
CA GLY A 125 2.69 18.00 -4.55
C GLY A 125 2.94 17.30 -5.89
N ASN A 126 3.81 16.29 -5.91
CA ASN A 126 4.13 15.54 -7.13
C ASN A 126 3.09 14.46 -7.45
N ILE A 127 2.37 13.99 -6.42
CA ILE A 127 1.23 13.08 -6.51
C ILE A 127 0.03 13.64 -5.74
N HIS A 128 -1.16 13.07 -5.98
CA HIS A 128 -2.42 13.59 -5.47
C HIS A 128 -2.86 12.85 -4.20
N TYR A 129 -2.75 11.52 -4.21
CA TYR A 129 -3.16 10.65 -3.10
C TYR A 129 -2.12 9.56 -2.86
N VAL A 130 -2.17 8.92 -1.69
CA VAL A 130 -1.42 7.69 -1.40
C VAL A 130 -2.38 6.60 -0.93
N VAL A 131 -2.23 5.37 -1.43
CA VAL A 131 -3.00 4.20 -0.97
C VAL A 131 -2.06 3.16 -0.37
N ILE A 132 -2.21 2.89 0.93
CA ILE A 132 -1.44 1.89 1.67
C ILE A 132 -2.28 1.29 2.82
N ASP A 133 -1.78 0.22 3.44
CA ASP A 133 -2.45 -0.42 4.59
C ASP A 133 -2.69 0.55 5.77
N GLU A 134 -3.77 0.30 6.51
CA GLU A 134 -4.25 1.17 7.60
C GLU A 134 -3.22 1.44 8.68
N ALA A 135 -2.52 0.41 9.18
CA ALA A 135 -1.55 0.56 10.25
C ALA A 135 -0.35 1.44 9.85
N PRO A 136 0.35 1.19 8.71
CA PRO A 136 1.40 2.09 8.27
C PRO A 136 0.85 3.48 7.87
N ALA A 137 -0.35 3.59 7.28
CA ALA A 137 -0.95 4.89 6.98
C ALA A 137 -1.08 5.76 8.24
N ALA A 138 -1.70 5.23 9.29
CA ALA A 138 -1.89 5.96 10.54
C ALA A 138 -0.55 6.39 11.16
N PHE A 139 0.43 5.49 11.17
CA PHE A 139 1.76 5.78 11.73
C PHE A 139 2.51 6.86 10.93
N ILE A 140 2.51 6.75 9.59
CA ILE A 140 3.20 7.71 8.72
C ILE A 140 2.54 9.08 8.81
N VAL A 141 1.21 9.16 8.72
CA VAL A 141 0.48 10.43 8.83
C VAL A 141 0.75 11.11 10.17
N THR A 142 0.68 10.37 11.27
CA THR A 142 0.98 10.91 12.60
C THR A 142 2.41 11.47 12.66
N SER A 143 3.40 10.67 12.24
CA SER A 143 4.80 11.07 12.29
C SER A 143 5.12 12.27 11.40
N MET A 144 4.53 12.32 10.20
CA MET A 144 4.73 13.43 9.25
C MET A 144 4.07 14.71 9.75
N ASN A 145 2.88 14.63 10.34
CA ASN A 145 2.18 15.80 10.89
C ASN A 145 2.85 16.36 12.15
N GLU A 146 3.58 15.54 12.92
CA GLU A 146 4.38 16.03 14.06
C GLU A 146 5.64 16.80 13.62
N THR A 147 6.09 16.60 12.38
CA THR A 147 7.36 17.15 11.87
C THR A 147 7.17 18.36 10.94
N ASN A 148 5.94 18.62 10.47
CA ASN A 148 5.58 19.74 9.58
C ASN A 148 4.70 20.76 10.30
#